data_AF-A0A8W8JGP1-F1
#
_entry.id   AF-A0A8W8JGP1-F1
#
_cell.length_a   1.000
_cell.length_b   1.000
_cell.length_c   1.000
_cell.angle_alpha   90.00
_cell.angle_beta   90.00
_cell.angle_gamma   90.00
#
_symmetry.space_group_name_H-M   'P 1'
#
loop_
_entity.id
_entity.type
_entity.pdbx_description
1 polymer ?
#
loop_
_entity_poly.entity_id
_entity_poly.type
_entity_poly.pdbx_seq_one_letter_code
_entity_poly.pdbx_strand_id
1 'polypeptide(L)'
;MAFTSCGISILTVNYVKQCPEDSKSWQMAAKRMDCDGIEQDCQQGIRADSHQFVFQYHCVINVWRNATLEVCAFNRTLLGYCAEFNILGSVIQDNYYADCTKHDPPCPSVYNSAEAYKLIFS
;
A
#
# COMPACT_ATOMS: atom_id res chain seq x y z
N MET A 1 -19.90 0.71 -0.11
CA MET A 1 -18.44 0.63 0.12
C MET A 1 -17.79 1.15 -1.14
N ALA A 2 -16.99 2.22 -1.06
CA ALA A 2 -16.33 2.80 -2.22
C ALA A 2 -15.28 1.81 -2.76
N PHE A 3 -15.31 1.53 -4.05
CA PHE A 3 -14.32 0.69 -4.73
C PHE A 3 -13.00 1.48 -4.85
N THR A 4 -12.10 1.35 -3.88
CA THR A 4 -10.74 1.95 -3.94
C THR A 4 -9.75 1.04 -4.71
N SER A 5 -10.21 0.37 -5.76
CA SER A 5 -9.35 -0.32 -6.74
C SER A 5 -9.12 0.59 -7.93
N CYS A 6 -7.89 0.66 -8.44
CA CYS A 6 -7.56 1.52 -9.57
C CYS A 6 -6.52 0.90 -10.49
N GLY A 7 -6.88 0.64 -11.75
CA GLY A 7 -5.97 0.02 -12.72
C GLY A 7 -4.68 0.81 -12.95
N ILE A 8 -4.72 2.14 -12.78
CA ILE A 8 -3.54 3.01 -12.89
C ILE A 8 -2.48 2.63 -11.85
N SER A 9 -2.88 2.14 -10.66
CA SER A 9 -1.94 1.66 -9.64
C SER A 9 -1.03 0.55 -10.16
N ILE A 10 -1.52 -0.34 -11.03
CA ILE A 10 -0.72 -1.45 -11.59
C ILE A 10 0.50 -0.91 -12.35
N LEU A 11 0.34 0.20 -13.07
CA LEU A 11 1.40 0.80 -13.88
C LEU A 11 2.55 1.38 -13.04
N THR A 12 2.31 1.58 -11.74
CA THR A 12 3.27 2.14 -10.79
C THR A 12 4.02 1.08 -9.99
N VAL A 13 3.71 -0.20 -10.21
CA VAL A 13 4.32 -1.31 -9.46
C VAL A 13 5.79 -1.40 -9.81
N ASN A 14 6.62 -1.31 -8.78
CA ASN A 14 8.06 -1.48 -8.88
C ASN A 14 8.54 -2.51 -7.85
N TYR A 15 9.04 -3.65 -8.31
CA TYR A 15 9.60 -4.66 -7.42
C TYR A 15 10.92 -4.18 -6.83
N VAL A 16 11.02 -4.24 -5.51
CA VAL A 16 12.20 -3.81 -4.78
C VAL A 16 12.74 -4.94 -3.93
N LYS A 17 14.05 -4.92 -3.71
CA LYS A 17 14.72 -5.89 -2.83
C LYS A 17 14.20 -5.80 -1.39
N GLN A 18 13.89 -4.58 -0.94
CA GLN A 18 13.42 -4.31 0.40
C GLN A 18 12.61 -3.02 0.43
N CYS A 19 11.58 -2.98 1.28
CA CYS A 19 10.89 -1.76 1.63
C CYS A 19 11.71 -0.86 2.56
N PRO A 20 11.41 0.45 2.60
CA PRO A 20 11.97 1.35 3.60
C PRO A 20 11.75 0.81 5.02
N GLU A 21 12.75 0.96 5.89
CA GLU A 21 12.69 0.50 7.29
C GLU A 21 12.37 1.65 8.27
N ASP A 22 12.48 2.90 7.81
CA ASP A 22 12.33 4.09 8.65
C ASP A 22 11.57 5.21 7.93
N SER A 23 11.05 6.16 8.70
CA SER A 23 10.23 7.26 8.17
C SER A 23 10.98 8.14 7.16
N LYS A 24 12.30 8.31 7.31
CA LYS A 24 13.09 9.15 6.40
C LYS A 24 13.30 8.42 5.07
N SER A 25 13.66 7.14 5.08
CA SER A 25 13.76 6.33 3.87
C SER A 25 12.41 6.21 3.17
N TRP A 26 11.32 6.09 3.93
CA TRP A 26 9.96 6.11 3.39
C TRP A 26 9.62 7.42 2.69
N GLN A 27 9.89 8.57 3.34
CA GLN A 27 9.63 9.88 2.73
C GLN A 27 10.45 10.11 1.47
N MET A 28 11.70 9.66 1.43
CA MET A 28 12.54 9.74 0.24
C MET A 28 12.00 8.88 -0.90
N ALA A 29 11.56 7.66 -0.61
CA ALA A 29 10.96 6.77 -1.61
C ALA A 29 9.60 7.30 -2.11
N ALA A 30 8.75 7.80 -1.21
CA ALA A 30 7.48 8.43 -1.53
C ALA A 30 7.66 9.64 -2.44
N LYS A 31 8.62 10.52 -2.12
CA LYS A 31 8.96 11.69 -2.94
C LYS A 31 9.51 11.29 -4.32
N ARG A 32 10.25 10.19 -4.41
CA ARG A 32 10.75 9.67 -5.69
C ARG A 32 9.62 9.13 -6.57
N MET A 33 8.64 8.45 -5.96
CA MET A 33 7.49 7.87 -6.65
C MET A 33 6.45 8.92 -7.06
N ASP A 34 6.41 10.07 -6.37
CA ASP A 34 5.57 11.23 -6.69
C ASP A 34 4.11 10.87 -6.99
N CYS A 35 3.53 10.04 -6.11
CA CYS A 35 2.19 9.48 -6.31
C CYS A 35 1.09 10.55 -6.42
N ASP A 36 1.31 11.73 -5.81
CA ASP A 36 0.40 12.88 -5.87
C ASP A 36 0.34 13.50 -7.29
N GLY A 37 1.40 13.32 -8.09
CA GLY A 37 1.48 13.80 -9.47
C GLY A 37 0.80 12.90 -10.50
N ILE A 38 0.31 11.72 -10.08
CA ILE A 38 -0.31 10.75 -10.98
C ILE A 38 -1.78 11.12 -11.19
N GLU A 39 -2.14 11.37 -12.44
CA GLU A 39 -3.52 11.60 -12.84
C GLU A 39 -4.34 10.31 -12.66
N GLN A 40 -5.39 10.40 -11.85
CA GLN A 40 -6.19 9.25 -11.43
C GLN A 40 -7.59 9.31 -12.08
N ASP A 41 -7.78 8.64 -13.22
CA ASP A 41 -9.13 8.41 -13.78
C ASP A 41 -9.83 7.20 -13.12
N CYS A 42 -9.73 7.11 -11.81
CA CYS A 42 -10.32 6.04 -10.99
C CYS A 42 -11.43 6.55 -10.07
N GLN A 43 -11.73 7.85 -10.15
CA GLN A 43 -12.72 8.53 -9.31
C GLN A 43 -14.16 8.43 -9.86
N GLN A 44 -14.42 7.58 -10.87
CA GLN A 44 -15.77 7.45 -11.43
C GLN A 44 -16.77 7.02 -10.35
N GLY A 45 -17.62 7.96 -9.93
CA GLY A 45 -18.69 7.75 -8.94
C GLY A 45 -18.37 8.16 -7.50
N ILE A 46 -17.22 8.79 -7.23
CA ILE A 46 -16.82 9.21 -5.89
C ILE A 46 -16.61 10.73 -5.90
N ARG A 47 -17.18 11.44 -4.92
CA ARG A 47 -17.05 12.90 -4.84
C ARG A 47 -15.57 13.28 -4.80
N ALA A 48 -15.17 14.14 -5.73
CA ALA A 48 -13.80 14.63 -5.91
C ALA A 48 -13.26 15.47 -4.74
N ASP A 49 -14.05 15.67 -3.68
CA ASP A 49 -13.70 16.44 -2.49
C ASP A 49 -13.09 15.59 -1.35
N SER A 50 -13.03 14.26 -1.51
CA SER A 50 -12.47 13.39 -0.49
C SER A 50 -10.98 13.14 -0.73
N HIS A 51 -10.12 13.73 0.09
CA HIS A 51 -8.68 13.42 0.21
C HIS A 51 -8.39 11.92 0.43
N GLN A 52 -9.40 11.09 0.62
CA GLN A 52 -9.31 9.63 0.75
C GLN A 52 -9.01 8.92 -0.59
N PHE A 53 -9.21 9.59 -1.73
CA PHE A 53 -9.01 9.02 -3.08
C PHE A 53 -7.86 9.70 -3.80
N VAL A 54 -6.76 9.92 -3.10
CA VAL A 54 -5.47 10.30 -3.68
C VAL A 54 -4.52 9.13 -3.50
N PHE A 55 -3.79 8.78 -4.55
CA PHE A 55 -2.72 7.80 -4.45
C PHE A 55 -1.69 8.21 -3.42
N GLN A 56 -1.31 7.26 -2.58
CA GLN A 56 -0.17 7.38 -1.70
C GLN A 56 0.85 6.32 -2.05
N TYR A 57 2.09 6.59 -1.65
CA TYR A 57 3.16 5.63 -1.76
C TYR A 57 2.96 4.50 -0.74
N HIS A 58 3.01 3.28 -1.25
CA HIS A 58 3.03 2.07 -0.46
C HIS A 58 4.28 1.28 -0.80
N CYS A 59 4.83 0.61 0.21
CA CYS A 59 5.71 -0.52 -0.01
C CYS A 59 5.19 -1.70 0.80
N VAL A 60 4.89 -2.79 0.11
CA VAL A 60 4.13 -3.94 0.63
C VAL A 60 4.65 -5.24 0.04
N ILE A 61 4.22 -6.38 0.60
CA ILE A 61 4.48 -7.68 0.01
C ILE A 61 3.54 -7.94 -1.18
N ASN A 62 3.94 -8.82 -2.08
CA ASN A 62 3.03 -9.36 -3.08
C ASN A 62 2.14 -10.47 -2.49
N VAL A 63 1.14 -10.91 -3.26
CA VAL A 63 0.19 -11.94 -2.83
C VAL A 63 0.82 -13.28 -2.45
N TRP A 64 2.00 -13.57 -3.00
CA TRP A 64 2.77 -14.79 -2.76
C TRP A 64 3.74 -14.69 -1.58
N ARG A 65 3.87 -13.51 -0.97
CA ARG A 65 4.77 -13.21 0.17
C ARG A 65 6.25 -13.50 -0.10
N ASN A 66 6.65 -13.54 -1.36
CA ASN A 66 8.03 -13.86 -1.76
C ASN A 66 8.80 -12.66 -2.33
N ALA A 67 8.12 -11.52 -2.51
CA ALA A 67 8.74 -10.28 -2.95
C ALA A 67 8.06 -9.08 -2.32
N THR A 68 8.81 -7.98 -2.21
CA THR A 68 8.29 -6.66 -1.87
C THR A 68 8.19 -5.79 -3.12
N LEU A 69 7.22 -4.90 -3.13
CA LEU A 69 7.01 -3.94 -4.20
C LEU A 69 6.62 -2.58 -3.64
N GLU A 70 7.07 -1.55 -4.34
CA GLU A 70 6.59 -0.18 -4.22
C GLU A 70 5.41 0.01 -5.18
N VAL A 71 4.39 0.76 -4.78
CA VAL A 71 3.22 1.06 -5.61
C VAL A 71 2.53 2.36 -5.15
N CYS A 72 1.98 3.12 -6.10
CA CYS A 72 1.06 4.20 -5.83
C CYS A 72 -0.38 3.67 -5.86
N ALA A 73 -1.06 3.71 -4.71
CA ALA A 73 -2.41 3.20 -4.58
C ALA A 73 -3.21 3.99 -3.53
N PHE A 74 -4.53 3.78 -3.49
CA PHE A 74 -5.34 4.41 -2.46
C PHE A 74 -5.06 3.81 -1.08
N ASN A 75 -5.07 4.69 -0.08
CA ASN A 75 -5.00 4.29 1.31
C ASN A 75 -6.18 3.43 1.73
N ARG A 76 -5.90 2.44 2.57
CA ARG A 76 -6.88 1.61 3.25
C ARG A 76 -6.56 1.48 4.73
N THR A 77 -7.63 1.30 5.49
CA THR A 77 -7.57 0.80 6.86
C THR A 77 -7.49 -0.72 6.80
N LEU A 78 -6.41 -1.28 7.32
CA LEU A 78 -6.13 -2.72 7.40
C LEU A 78 -6.42 -3.26 8.80
N LEU A 79 -6.66 -4.56 8.93
CA LEU A 79 -7.21 -5.20 10.13
C LEU A 79 -6.29 -6.29 10.69
N GLY A 80 -5.08 -5.91 11.09
CA GLY A 80 -4.18 -6.80 11.85
C GLY A 80 -3.44 -7.86 11.02
N TYR A 81 -3.58 -7.86 9.69
CA TYR A 81 -2.79 -8.69 8.78
C TYR A 81 -1.82 -7.84 7.98
N CYS A 82 -0.95 -8.47 7.19
CA CYS A 82 0.06 -7.71 6.46
C CYS A 82 -0.57 -7.11 5.23
N ALA A 83 -0.18 -5.89 4.92
CA ALA A 83 -0.59 -5.26 3.69
C ALA A 83 0.03 -6.00 2.50
N GLU A 84 -0.80 -6.38 1.53
CA GLU A 84 -0.36 -6.78 0.20
C GLU A 84 -0.90 -5.84 -0.86
N PHE A 85 -0.23 -5.79 -2.01
CA PHE A 85 -0.83 -5.30 -3.23
C PHE A 85 -1.30 -6.47 -4.10
N ASN A 86 -2.60 -6.54 -4.34
CA ASN A 86 -3.18 -7.49 -5.26
C ASN A 86 -3.21 -6.87 -6.66
N ILE A 87 -2.30 -7.32 -7.53
CA ILE A 87 -2.19 -6.84 -8.91
C ILE A 87 -3.48 -7.08 -9.70
N LEU A 88 -4.13 -8.24 -9.54
CA LEU A 88 -5.37 -8.55 -10.25
C LEU A 88 -6.54 -7.66 -9.78
N GLY A 89 -6.58 -7.37 -8.48
CA GLY A 89 -7.58 -6.47 -7.88
C GLY A 89 -7.23 -4.99 -7.98
N SER A 90 -6.01 -4.64 -8.40
CA SER A 90 -5.46 -3.28 -8.42
C SER A 90 -5.63 -2.55 -7.09
N VAL A 91 -5.31 -3.23 -5.98
CA VAL A 91 -5.74 -2.79 -4.65
C VAL A 91 -4.80 -3.23 -3.53
N ILE A 92 -4.65 -2.36 -2.52
CA ILE A 92 -4.03 -2.72 -1.24
C ILE A 92 -5.06 -3.41 -0.35
N GLN A 93 -4.70 -4.53 0.27
CA GLN A 93 -5.59 -5.29 1.16
C GLN A 93 -4.83 -6.07 2.22
N ASP A 94 -5.58 -6.61 3.19
CA ASP A 94 -5.08 -7.58 4.15
C ASP A 94 -4.71 -8.90 3.45
N ASN A 95 -3.48 -9.38 3.68
CA ASN A 95 -3.08 -10.73 3.30
C ASN A 95 -3.40 -11.68 4.46
N TYR A 96 -4.55 -12.34 4.40
CA TYR A 96 -4.99 -13.29 5.44
C TYR A 96 -4.09 -14.53 5.60
N TYR A 97 -3.16 -14.75 4.67
CA TYR A 97 -2.16 -15.81 4.75
C TYR A 97 -0.81 -15.30 5.27
N ALA A 98 -0.67 -13.99 5.52
CA ALA A 98 0.47 -13.33 6.15
C ALA A 98 0.04 -12.84 7.54
N ASP A 99 0.24 -13.69 8.54
CA ASP A 99 -0.05 -13.36 9.93
C ASP A 99 1.14 -12.64 10.57
N CYS A 100 1.18 -11.32 10.44
CA CYS A 100 2.19 -10.44 11.06
C CYS A 100 1.81 -9.96 12.45
N THR A 101 0.77 -10.54 13.07
CA THR A 101 0.58 -10.40 14.52
C THR A 101 1.70 -11.08 15.32
N LYS A 102 2.54 -11.88 14.65
CA LYS A 102 3.67 -12.62 15.23
C LYS A 102 5.03 -11.95 15.00
N HIS A 103 5.08 -10.86 14.25
CA HIS A 103 6.32 -10.08 14.03
C HIS A 103 6.71 -9.30 15.29
N ASP A 104 7.95 -8.83 15.37
CA ASP A 104 8.43 -7.96 16.45
C ASP A 104 8.90 -6.59 15.91
N PRO A 105 8.10 -5.52 16.07
CA PRO A 105 6.81 -5.47 16.74
C PRO A 105 5.66 -6.03 15.88
N PRO A 106 4.57 -6.50 16.52
CA PRO A 106 3.43 -7.05 15.79
C PRO A 106 2.66 -5.92 15.08
N CYS A 107 1.99 -6.27 13.98
CA CYS A 107 1.06 -5.35 13.34
C CYS A 107 -0.04 -4.89 14.31
N PRO A 108 -0.39 -3.59 14.33
CA PRO A 108 -1.54 -3.12 15.09
C PRO A 108 -2.83 -3.78 14.60
N SER A 109 -3.82 -3.94 15.49
CA SER A 109 -5.13 -4.48 15.14
C SER A 109 -5.85 -3.69 14.04
N VAL A 110 -5.55 -2.40 13.94
CA VAL A 110 -6.02 -1.50 12.88
C VAL A 110 -4.90 -0.52 12.54
N TYR A 111 -4.55 -0.40 11.27
CA TYR A 111 -3.51 0.55 10.83
C TYR A 111 -3.76 1.05 9.40
N ASN A 112 -3.10 2.15 9.03
CA ASN A 112 -3.14 2.69 7.67
C ASN A 112 -2.14 1.96 6.78
N SER A 113 -2.57 1.53 5.60
CA SER A 113 -1.73 0.83 4.62
C SER A 113 -0.45 1.57 4.20
N ALA A 114 -0.40 2.91 4.25
CA ALA A 114 0.81 3.68 3.96
C ALA A 114 1.92 3.43 5.00
N GLU A 115 1.55 2.99 6.20
CA GLU A 115 2.48 2.70 7.29
C GLU A 115 2.94 1.24 7.32
N ALA A 116 2.44 0.40 6.40
CA ALA A 116 2.75 -1.02 6.35
C ALA A 116 4.26 -1.33 6.25
N TYR A 117 5.05 -0.44 5.66
CA TYR A 117 6.51 -0.57 5.56
C TYR A 117 7.19 -0.82 6.91
N LYS A 118 6.61 -0.29 8.00
CA LYS A 118 7.15 -0.43 9.37
C LYS A 118 7.03 -1.86 9.90
N LEU A 119 6.30 -2.75 9.21
CA LEU A 119 5.80 -4.01 9.74
C LEU A 119 6.16 -5.23 8.87
N ILE A 120 6.90 -5.05 7.77
CA ILE A 120 7.12 -6.11 6.75
C ILE A 120 8.31 -7.04 7.07
N PHE A 121 9.32 -6.57 7.81
CA PHE A 121 10.58 -7.30 8.03
C PHE A 121 10.88 -7.62 9.50
N SER A 122 9.84 -7.61 10.33
CA SER A 122 9.92 -7.82 11.77
C SER A 122 9.68 -9.27 12.20
#